data_AF-A0A920PHY2-F1
#
_entry.id   AF-A0A920PHY2-F1
#
_cell.length_a   1.000
_cell.length_b   1.000
_cell.length_c   1.000
_cell.angle_alpha   90.00
_cell.angle_beta   90.00
_cell.angle_gamma   90.00
#
_symmetry.space_group_name_H-M   'P 1'
#
loop_
_entity.id
_entity.type
_entity.pdbx_description
1 polymer ?
#
loop_
_entity_poly.entity_id
_entity_poly.type
_entity_poly.pdbx_seq_one_letter_code
_entity_poly.pdbx_strand_id
1 'polypeptide(L)'
;MTKQLFFNYGEVKYKERLAVKRTPTFICEDPSYSNNLVHFDLAYDPIDYVFMTAEEIAPKINRKGSPFFTIKSNKSPVILPGELCEKNGLSLDEASKRAEMVQDNQGFKENVLMACDINSRKRPEWQNPDFSESQIYSHFIDNSDRLLSDAFLQTNNVEKRIEIMQQINDPRLIDFAKRILASEHPNCEPKIIMNFQEFEAERLLTEDEVPWRTLSDARRSLEGLESKEKKVKLNPDILSATKNYYNLVEEEIRK
;
A
#
# COMPACT_ATOMS: atom_id res chain seq x y z
N MET A 1 -3.14 -9.26 -38.03
CA MET A 1 -2.66 -9.40 -36.64
C MET A 1 -3.58 -10.37 -35.95
N THR A 2 -3.07 -11.49 -35.46
CA THR A 2 -3.83 -12.39 -34.58
C THR A 2 -4.17 -11.62 -33.32
N LYS A 3 -5.45 -11.53 -32.96
CA LYS A 3 -5.92 -10.83 -31.76
C LYS A 3 -5.43 -11.64 -30.55
N GLN A 4 -4.40 -11.18 -29.84
CA GLN A 4 -3.94 -11.86 -28.63
C GLN A 4 -4.93 -11.55 -27.49
N LEU A 5 -5.69 -12.58 -27.07
CA LEU A 5 -6.79 -12.44 -26.10
C LEU A 5 -6.42 -12.80 -24.66
N PHE A 6 -5.21 -13.34 -24.45
CA PHE A 6 -4.74 -13.81 -23.17
C PHE A 6 -3.21 -13.75 -23.09
N PHE A 7 -2.71 -13.89 -21.87
CA PHE A 7 -1.28 -13.97 -21.57
C PHE A 7 -1.08 -14.99 -20.45
N ASN A 8 0.18 -15.27 -20.10
CA ASN A 8 0.50 -16.04 -18.90
C ASN A 8 0.94 -15.09 -17.78
N TYR A 9 0.45 -15.33 -16.57
CA TYR A 9 0.78 -14.54 -15.39
C TYR A 9 1.67 -15.36 -14.45
N GLY A 10 2.85 -14.81 -14.14
CA GLY A 10 3.79 -15.36 -13.17
C GLY A 10 3.59 -14.78 -11.78
N GLU A 11 3.98 -15.52 -10.75
CA GLU A 11 4.05 -14.97 -9.39
C GLU A 11 5.38 -15.36 -8.73
N VAL A 12 6.11 -14.35 -8.27
CA VAL A 12 7.34 -14.54 -7.50
C VAL A 12 7.04 -14.24 -6.04
N LYS A 13 6.80 -15.28 -5.25
CA LYS A 13 6.65 -15.19 -3.80
C LYS A 13 7.90 -15.72 -3.11
N TYR A 14 8.18 -15.19 -1.92
CA TYR A 14 9.24 -15.74 -1.07
C TYR A 14 8.93 -17.21 -0.76
N LYS A 15 9.78 -18.14 -1.22
CA LYS A 15 9.66 -19.62 -1.19
C LYS A 15 8.79 -20.29 -2.25
N GLU A 16 8.00 -19.55 -3.03
CA GLU A 16 7.21 -20.09 -4.14
C GLU A 16 7.53 -19.32 -5.42
N ARG A 17 8.30 -19.94 -6.30
CA ARG A 17 8.62 -19.37 -7.62
C ARG A 17 7.86 -20.13 -8.68
N LEU A 18 6.64 -19.68 -8.98
CA LEU A 18 5.88 -20.20 -10.10
C LEU A 18 6.11 -19.28 -11.29
N ALA A 19 6.97 -19.73 -12.20
CA ALA A 19 7.30 -18.98 -13.42
C ALA A 19 6.01 -18.67 -14.20
N VAL A 20 5.11 -19.64 -14.34
CA VAL A 20 3.79 -19.49 -14.93
C VAL A 20 2.79 -20.03 -13.92
N LYS A 21 1.93 -19.15 -13.41
CA LYS A 21 0.96 -19.49 -12.36
C LYS A 21 -0.46 -19.62 -12.89
N ARG A 22 -0.86 -18.74 -13.82
CA ARG A 22 -2.21 -18.66 -14.38
C ARG A 22 -2.17 -18.28 -15.85
N THR A 23 -3.24 -18.59 -16.58
CA THR A 23 -3.43 -18.20 -17.99
C THR A 23 -4.62 -17.24 -18.09
N PRO A 24 -4.47 -15.95 -17.73
CA PRO A 24 -5.57 -15.00 -17.73
C PRO A 24 -6.02 -14.50 -19.10
N THR A 25 -7.34 -14.29 -19.22
CA THR A 25 -7.94 -13.31 -20.13
C THR A 25 -8.55 -12.15 -19.35
N PHE A 26 -8.48 -10.93 -19.89
CA PHE A 26 -8.98 -9.71 -19.25
C PHE A 26 -10.51 -9.64 -19.29
N ILE A 27 -11.16 -9.15 -18.23
CA ILE A 27 -12.61 -8.94 -18.20
C ILE A 27 -12.95 -7.45 -18.12
N CYS A 28 -12.56 -6.79 -17.03
CA CYS A 28 -12.89 -5.39 -16.77
C CYS A 28 -11.91 -4.77 -15.77
N GLU A 29 -11.93 -3.44 -15.68
CA GLU A 29 -11.29 -2.69 -14.60
C GLU A 29 -12.22 -2.67 -13.37
N ASP A 30 -11.68 -2.78 -12.16
CA ASP A 30 -12.45 -2.58 -10.93
C ASP A 30 -12.84 -1.08 -10.83
N PRO A 31 -14.13 -0.73 -10.76
CA PRO A 31 -14.57 0.65 -10.78
C PRO A 31 -14.13 1.45 -9.54
N SER A 32 -13.82 0.78 -8.43
CA SER A 32 -13.30 1.46 -7.23
C SER A 32 -11.80 1.66 -7.25
N TYR A 33 -11.08 0.87 -8.04
CA TYR A 33 -9.62 0.90 -8.11
C TYR A 33 -9.19 0.64 -9.55
N SER A 34 -9.01 1.69 -10.36
CA SER A 34 -8.66 1.56 -11.78
C SER A 34 -7.39 0.72 -12.04
N ASN A 35 -6.45 0.70 -11.10
CA ASN A 35 -5.24 -0.14 -11.21
C ASN A 35 -5.49 -1.65 -10.94
N ASN A 36 -6.69 -2.03 -10.51
CA ASN A 36 -7.09 -3.42 -10.31
C ASN A 36 -7.82 -3.91 -11.56
N LEU A 37 -7.17 -4.81 -12.29
CA LEU A 37 -7.72 -5.40 -13.51
C LEU A 37 -8.24 -6.81 -13.21
N VAL A 38 -9.53 -7.06 -13.45
CA VAL A 38 -10.15 -8.37 -13.20
C VAL A 38 -9.97 -9.27 -14.41
N HIS A 39 -9.56 -10.50 -14.15
CA HIS A 39 -9.26 -11.51 -15.15
C HIS A 39 -9.95 -12.83 -14.82
N PHE A 40 -10.15 -13.64 -15.86
CA PHE A 40 -10.58 -15.03 -15.76
C PHE A 40 -9.41 -15.95 -16.08
N ASP A 41 -9.14 -16.94 -15.23
CA ASP A 41 -8.10 -17.95 -15.45
C ASP A 41 -8.63 -19.05 -16.37
N LEU A 42 -8.07 -19.14 -17.58
CA LEU A 42 -8.50 -20.07 -18.64
C LEU A 42 -8.21 -21.54 -18.32
N ALA A 43 -7.48 -21.83 -17.23
CA ALA A 43 -7.31 -23.19 -16.73
C ALA A 43 -8.65 -23.80 -16.26
N TYR A 44 -9.63 -22.95 -15.95
CA TYR A 44 -11.02 -23.32 -15.70
C TYR A 44 -11.84 -23.19 -16.97
N ASP A 45 -12.87 -24.02 -17.13
CA ASP A 45 -13.75 -23.93 -18.29
C ASP A 45 -14.74 -22.76 -18.12
N PRO A 46 -14.74 -21.73 -19.00
CA PRO A 46 -15.64 -20.60 -18.87
C PRO A 46 -17.12 -21.00 -18.89
N ILE A 47 -17.48 -22.12 -19.54
CA ILE A 47 -18.88 -22.56 -19.65
C ILE A 47 -19.55 -22.73 -18.27
N ASP A 48 -18.75 -23.11 -17.26
CA ASP A 48 -19.21 -23.31 -15.88
C ASP A 48 -19.54 -21.99 -15.16
N TYR A 49 -19.14 -20.83 -15.73
CA TYR A 49 -19.18 -19.53 -15.05
C TYR A 49 -19.89 -18.44 -15.85
N VAL A 50 -19.93 -18.51 -17.18
CA VAL A 50 -20.45 -17.43 -18.05
C VAL A 50 -21.94 -17.13 -17.84
N PHE A 51 -22.68 -18.02 -17.18
CA PHE A 51 -24.09 -17.84 -16.84
C PHE A 51 -24.34 -17.41 -15.38
N MET A 52 -23.28 -17.23 -14.58
CA MET A 52 -23.42 -16.80 -13.18
C MET A 52 -23.89 -15.34 -13.08
N THR A 53 -24.66 -15.04 -12.03
CA THR A 53 -25.06 -13.67 -11.69
C THR A 53 -23.93 -12.91 -10.99
N ALA A 54 -24.08 -11.59 -10.88
CA ALA A 54 -23.15 -10.75 -10.13
C ALA A 54 -23.01 -11.20 -8.66
N GLU A 55 -24.11 -11.61 -8.01
CA GLU A 55 -24.14 -12.08 -6.62
C GLU A 55 -23.39 -13.40 -6.43
N GLU A 56 -23.40 -14.29 -7.43
CA GLU A 56 -22.67 -15.56 -7.42
C GLU A 56 -21.18 -15.37 -7.70
N ILE A 57 -20.83 -14.40 -8.56
CA ILE A 57 -19.45 -14.05 -8.91
C ILE A 57 -18.76 -13.27 -7.77
N ALA A 58 -19.45 -12.32 -7.14
CA ALA A 58 -18.90 -11.46 -6.10
C ALA A 58 -18.11 -12.20 -5.01
N PRO A 59 -18.63 -13.28 -4.37
CA PRO A 59 -17.89 -14.01 -3.35
C PRO A 59 -16.73 -14.83 -3.90
N LYS A 60 -16.61 -15.02 -5.22
CA LYS A 60 -15.54 -15.79 -5.89
C LYS A 60 -14.34 -14.93 -6.30
N ILE A 61 -14.51 -13.61 -6.50
CA ILE A 61 -13.40 -12.73 -6.88
C ILE A 61 -12.28 -12.80 -5.83
N ASN A 62 -11.04 -13.04 -6.27
CA ASN A 62 -9.84 -13.16 -5.43
C ASN A 62 -9.89 -14.27 -4.36
N ARG A 63 -10.81 -15.24 -4.46
CA ARG A 63 -10.81 -16.42 -3.59
C ARG A 63 -9.76 -17.45 -4.02
N LYS A 64 -9.22 -18.17 -3.05
CA LYS A 64 -8.32 -19.31 -3.31
C LYS A 64 -9.07 -20.37 -4.13
N GLY A 65 -8.45 -20.84 -5.21
CA GLY A 65 -9.05 -21.82 -6.12
C GLY A 65 -10.16 -21.27 -7.03
N SER A 66 -10.33 -19.95 -7.10
CA SER A 66 -11.26 -19.31 -8.03
C SER A 66 -10.61 -19.00 -9.38
N PRO A 67 -11.37 -19.03 -10.49
CA PRO A 67 -10.93 -18.51 -11.77
C PRO A 67 -10.90 -16.98 -11.82
N PHE A 68 -11.64 -16.29 -10.94
CA PHE A 68 -11.72 -14.84 -10.91
C PHE A 68 -10.64 -14.24 -10.02
N PHE A 69 -9.75 -13.43 -10.59
CA PHE A 69 -8.69 -12.79 -9.83
C PHE A 69 -8.30 -11.43 -10.40
N THR A 70 -7.69 -10.61 -9.54
CA THR A 70 -7.23 -9.27 -9.88
C THR A 70 -5.72 -9.27 -10.10
N ILE A 71 -5.29 -8.65 -11.20
CA ILE A 71 -3.89 -8.27 -11.43
C ILE A 71 -3.79 -6.77 -11.23
N LYS A 72 -2.83 -6.34 -10.39
CA LYS A 72 -2.59 -4.92 -10.13
C LYS A 72 -1.57 -4.37 -11.12
N SER A 73 -1.99 -3.45 -11.99
CA SER A 73 -1.13 -2.87 -13.04
C SER A 73 0.08 -2.12 -12.44
N ASN A 74 -0.13 -1.46 -11.31
CA ASN A 74 0.88 -0.66 -10.61
C ASN A 74 1.81 -1.46 -9.67
N LYS A 75 1.75 -2.80 -9.70
CA LYS A 75 2.62 -3.68 -8.89
C LYS A 75 3.61 -4.49 -9.72
N SER A 76 3.95 -4.01 -10.91
CA SER A 76 4.90 -4.65 -11.82
C SER A 76 4.58 -6.13 -12.05
N PRO A 77 3.39 -6.47 -12.58
CA PRO A 77 2.98 -7.85 -12.78
C PRO A 77 3.90 -8.57 -13.77
N VAL A 78 4.20 -9.84 -13.50
CA VAL A 78 4.99 -10.68 -14.41
C VAL A 78 4.07 -11.20 -15.52
N ILE A 79 4.17 -10.59 -16.70
CA ILE A 79 3.42 -10.95 -17.91
C ILE A 79 4.34 -11.74 -18.83
N LEU A 80 3.84 -12.88 -19.31
CA LEU A 80 4.59 -13.82 -20.13
C LEU A 80 3.82 -14.19 -21.41
N PRO A 81 4.53 -14.67 -22.46
CA PRO A 81 3.91 -15.05 -23.73
C PRO A 81 2.80 -16.10 -23.57
N GLY A 82 1.78 -16.05 -24.43
CA GLY A 82 0.59 -16.92 -24.36
C GLY A 82 0.91 -18.41 -24.55
N GLU A 83 1.96 -18.73 -25.29
CA GLU A 83 2.43 -20.07 -25.63
C GLU A 83 2.80 -20.90 -24.39
N LEU A 84 3.07 -20.25 -23.26
CA LEU A 84 3.38 -20.95 -22.01
C LEU A 84 2.14 -21.50 -21.29
N CYS A 85 0.94 -21.41 -21.89
CA CYS A 85 -0.31 -21.91 -21.31
C CYS A 85 -0.27 -23.42 -21.05
N GLU A 86 0.56 -24.17 -21.79
CA GLU A 86 0.79 -25.61 -21.58
C GLU A 86 1.27 -25.94 -20.17
N LYS A 87 1.99 -25.00 -19.51
CA LYS A 87 2.42 -25.18 -18.11
C LYS A 87 1.25 -25.21 -17.12
N ASN A 88 0.09 -24.71 -17.53
CA ASN A 88 -1.16 -24.78 -16.77
C ASN A 88 -2.12 -25.84 -17.34
N GLY A 89 -1.64 -26.75 -18.20
CA GLY A 89 -2.43 -27.86 -18.73
C GLY A 89 -3.38 -27.50 -19.88
N LEU A 90 -3.15 -26.37 -20.57
CA LEU A 90 -3.97 -25.93 -21.71
C LEU A 90 -3.18 -25.96 -23.01
N SER A 91 -3.82 -26.44 -24.08
CA SER A 91 -3.31 -26.18 -25.44
C SER A 91 -3.57 -24.73 -25.86
N LEU A 92 -2.80 -24.20 -26.82
CA LEU A 92 -3.00 -22.84 -27.33
C LEU A 92 -4.39 -22.65 -27.97
N ASP A 93 -4.88 -23.67 -28.68
CA ASP A 93 -6.21 -23.67 -29.30
C ASP A 93 -7.33 -23.64 -28.25
N GLU A 94 -7.22 -24.47 -27.20
CA GLU A 94 -8.17 -24.47 -26.09
C GLU A 94 -8.18 -23.13 -25.34
N ALA A 95 -7.00 -22.59 -25.02
CA ALA A 95 -6.88 -21.29 -24.37
C ALA A 95 -7.48 -20.16 -25.23
N SER A 96 -7.26 -20.20 -26.55
CA SER A 96 -7.82 -19.21 -27.49
C SER A 96 -9.34 -19.28 -27.54
N LYS A 97 -9.93 -20.47 -27.68
CA LYS A 97 -11.40 -20.67 -27.70
C LYS A 97 -12.05 -20.24 -26.39
N ARG A 98 -11.44 -20.56 -25.25
CA ARG A 98 -11.95 -20.14 -23.94
C ARG A 98 -11.84 -18.62 -23.75
N ALA A 99 -10.76 -18.00 -24.23
CA ALA A 99 -10.63 -16.55 -24.21
C ALA A 99 -11.70 -15.88 -25.06
N GLU A 100 -11.95 -16.36 -26.29
CA GLU A 100 -13.03 -15.87 -27.16
C GLU A 100 -14.40 -15.95 -26.47
N MET A 101 -14.72 -17.10 -25.86
CA MET A 101 -15.97 -17.27 -25.11
C MET A 101 -16.17 -16.21 -24.01
N VAL A 102 -15.11 -15.88 -23.26
CA VAL A 102 -15.17 -14.82 -22.24
C VAL A 102 -15.29 -13.43 -22.86
N GLN A 103 -14.52 -13.16 -23.92
CA GLN A 103 -14.47 -11.84 -24.57
C GLN A 103 -15.77 -11.47 -25.28
N ASP A 104 -16.43 -12.45 -25.90
CA ASP A 104 -17.63 -12.23 -26.71
C ASP A 104 -18.91 -12.22 -25.85
N ASN A 105 -18.85 -12.75 -24.62
CA ASN A 105 -19.99 -12.72 -23.70
C ASN A 105 -20.07 -11.38 -22.94
N GLN A 106 -20.75 -10.41 -23.54
CA GLN A 106 -20.91 -9.08 -22.96
C GLN A 106 -21.68 -9.08 -21.63
N GLY A 107 -22.75 -9.87 -21.52
CA GLY A 107 -23.54 -9.97 -20.28
C GLY A 107 -22.74 -10.54 -19.11
N PHE A 108 -21.87 -11.52 -19.36
CA PHE A 108 -20.96 -12.04 -18.35
C PHE A 108 -19.98 -10.97 -17.84
N LYS A 109 -19.37 -10.19 -18.74
CA LYS A 109 -18.45 -9.11 -18.36
C LYS A 109 -19.15 -8.03 -17.53
N GLU A 110 -20.40 -7.71 -17.87
CA GLU A 110 -21.26 -6.79 -17.09
C GLU A 110 -21.57 -7.35 -15.70
N ASN A 111 -21.88 -8.64 -15.57
CA ASN A 111 -22.07 -9.29 -14.28
C ASN A 111 -20.80 -9.27 -13.41
N VAL A 112 -19.61 -9.45 -14.01
CA VAL A 112 -18.33 -9.32 -13.29
C VAL A 112 -18.12 -7.88 -12.82
N LEU A 113 -18.42 -6.89 -13.64
CA LEU A 113 -18.32 -5.47 -13.26
C LEU A 113 -19.26 -5.15 -12.09
N MET A 114 -20.52 -5.60 -12.14
CA MET A 114 -21.47 -5.46 -11.04
C MET A 114 -21.01 -6.21 -9.77
N ALA A 115 -20.39 -7.38 -9.93
CA ALA A 115 -19.80 -8.11 -8.81
C ALA A 115 -18.66 -7.34 -8.12
N CYS A 116 -17.87 -6.58 -8.88
CA CYS A 116 -16.88 -5.66 -8.30
C CYS A 116 -17.55 -4.56 -7.46
N ASP A 117 -18.66 -4.00 -7.94
CA ASP A 117 -19.43 -2.98 -7.21
C ASP A 117 -20.11 -3.55 -5.94
N ILE A 118 -20.65 -4.78 -6.00
CA ILE A 118 -21.15 -5.46 -4.79
C ILE A 118 -20.03 -5.60 -3.75
N ASN A 119 -18.82 -5.95 -4.18
CA ASN A 119 -17.68 -6.08 -3.28
C ASN A 119 -17.18 -4.73 -2.76
N SER A 120 -17.25 -3.66 -3.55
CA SER A 120 -16.83 -2.31 -3.11
C SER A 120 -17.70 -1.81 -1.97
N ARG A 121 -19.02 -1.98 -2.08
CA ARG A 121 -20.02 -1.56 -1.07
C ARG A 121 -19.89 -2.31 0.27
N LYS A 122 -19.25 -3.48 0.27
CA LYS A 122 -18.97 -4.28 1.49
C LYS A 122 -17.67 -3.88 2.18
N ARG A 123 -16.83 -3.06 1.54
CA ARG A 123 -15.57 -2.63 2.16
C ARG A 123 -15.91 -1.66 3.30
N PRO A 124 -15.25 -1.78 4.46
CA PRO A 124 -15.40 -0.76 5.50
C PRO A 124 -14.95 0.59 4.93
N GLU A 125 -15.59 1.67 5.39
CA GLU A 125 -15.10 3.01 5.10
C GLU A 125 -13.64 3.13 5.55
N TRP A 126 -12.81 3.72 4.70
CA TRP A 126 -11.44 4.02 5.07
C TRP A 126 -11.48 5.05 6.19
N GLN A 127 -11.05 4.65 7.39
CA GLN A 127 -10.86 5.59 8.47
C GLN A 127 -9.69 6.51 8.11
N ASN A 128 -9.94 7.80 8.01
CA ASN A 128 -8.86 8.77 7.88
C ASN A 128 -8.06 8.77 9.18
N PRO A 129 -6.79 8.33 9.16
CA PRO A 129 -5.97 8.36 10.36
C PRO A 129 -5.78 9.80 10.81
N ASP A 130 -5.65 10.04 12.11
CA ASP A 130 -5.53 11.41 12.64
C ASP A 130 -4.18 12.08 12.30
N PHE A 131 -3.14 11.28 12.06
CA PHE A 131 -1.78 11.75 11.88
C PHE A 131 -1.38 11.91 10.41
N SER A 132 -0.78 13.05 10.05
CA SER A 132 -0.34 13.38 8.69
C SER A 132 0.53 12.28 8.05
N GLU A 133 1.46 11.68 8.80
CA GLU A 133 2.33 10.59 8.35
C GLU A 133 1.59 9.28 8.00
N SER A 134 0.36 9.13 8.49
CA SER A 134 -0.52 8.00 8.21
C SER A 134 -1.51 8.27 7.07
N GLN A 135 -1.55 9.50 6.54
CA GLN A 135 -2.52 9.94 5.54
C GLN A 135 -2.00 9.94 4.09
N ILE A 136 -0.91 9.22 3.79
CA ILE A 136 -0.32 9.18 2.43
C ILE A 136 -1.30 8.71 1.35
N TYR A 137 -2.29 7.88 1.72
CA TYR A 137 -3.31 7.37 0.81
C TYR A 137 -4.68 8.07 0.94
N SER A 138 -4.81 9.10 1.79
CA SER A 138 -6.08 9.81 1.97
C SER A 138 -6.47 10.58 0.69
N HIS A 139 -5.53 11.32 0.10
CA HIS A 139 -5.67 11.89 -1.24
C HIS A 139 -4.31 12.38 -1.76
N PHE A 140 -4.22 12.58 -3.08
CA PHE A 140 -3.10 13.26 -3.71
C PHE A 140 -3.14 14.76 -3.44
N ILE A 141 -1.97 15.39 -3.38
CA ILE A 141 -1.82 16.86 -3.36
C ILE A 141 -2.08 17.42 -4.76
N ASP A 142 -2.52 18.67 -4.85
CA ASP A 142 -2.71 19.32 -6.14
C ASP A 142 -1.38 19.84 -6.74
N ASN A 143 -1.44 20.35 -7.97
CA ASN A 143 -0.25 20.86 -8.66
C ASN A 143 0.33 22.14 -8.01
N SER A 144 -0.51 22.95 -7.37
CA SER A 144 -0.07 24.18 -6.69
C SER A 144 0.75 23.82 -5.46
N ASP A 145 0.21 22.98 -4.60
CA ASP A 145 0.88 22.49 -3.40
C ASP A 145 2.15 21.70 -3.73
N ARG A 146 2.16 20.99 -4.87
CA ARG A 146 3.37 20.33 -5.37
C ARG A 146 4.48 21.34 -5.71
N LEU A 147 4.17 22.41 -6.45
CA LEU A 147 5.13 23.44 -6.81
C LEU A 147 5.63 24.21 -5.57
N LEU A 148 4.74 24.51 -4.63
CA LEU A 148 5.10 25.14 -3.36
C LEU A 148 6.00 24.23 -2.52
N SER A 149 5.73 22.93 -2.49
CA SER A 149 6.58 21.95 -1.79
C SER A 149 7.99 21.89 -2.41
N ASP A 150 8.09 21.85 -3.74
CA ASP A 150 9.38 21.86 -4.43
C ASP A 150 10.15 23.17 -4.14
N ALA A 151 9.47 24.31 -4.19
CA ALA A 151 10.07 25.61 -3.87
C ALA A 151 10.53 25.71 -2.40
N PHE A 152 9.73 25.16 -1.47
CA PHE A 152 10.07 25.10 -0.04
C PHE A 152 11.35 24.29 0.20
N LEU A 153 11.45 23.10 -0.41
CA LEU A 153 12.61 22.21 -0.25
C LEU A 153 13.90 22.77 -0.89
N GLN A 154 13.78 23.58 -1.95
CA GLN A 154 14.92 24.17 -2.65
C GLN A 154 15.38 25.52 -2.04
N THR A 155 14.61 26.09 -1.12
CA THR A 155 14.91 27.40 -0.52
C THR A 155 15.73 27.22 0.75
N ASN A 156 16.90 27.85 0.82
CA ASN A 156 17.76 27.79 2.02
C ASN A 156 17.42 28.87 3.08
N ASN A 157 16.68 29.92 2.70
CA ASN A 157 16.30 31.00 3.61
C ASN A 157 15.04 30.63 4.41
N VAL A 158 15.13 30.69 5.74
CA VAL A 158 14.08 30.26 6.67
C VAL A 158 12.82 31.12 6.54
N GLU A 159 12.97 32.44 6.48
CA GLU A 159 11.83 33.37 6.40
C GLU A 159 11.03 33.12 5.13
N LYS A 160 11.71 32.93 4.00
CA LYS A 160 11.08 32.63 2.71
C LYS A 160 10.42 31.25 2.70
N ARG A 161 10.99 30.24 3.39
CA ARG A 161 10.32 28.95 3.58
C ARG A 161 9.03 29.08 4.37
N ILE A 162 9.00 29.93 5.40
CA ILE A 162 7.78 30.23 6.17
C ILE A 162 6.73 30.90 5.28
N GLU A 163 7.12 31.88 4.45
CA GLU A 163 6.22 32.53 3.49
C GLU A 163 5.62 31.54 2.47
N ILE A 164 6.43 30.59 1.98
CA ILE A 164 5.97 29.53 1.08
C ILE A 164 5.00 28.58 1.80
N MET A 165 5.34 28.13 3.01
CA MET A 165 4.50 27.25 3.83
C MET A 165 3.12 27.85 4.08
N GLN A 166 3.02 29.17 4.30
CA GLN A 166 1.75 29.86 4.52
C GLN A 166 0.83 29.90 3.29
N GLN A 167 1.35 29.58 2.10
CA GLN A 167 0.59 29.51 0.85
C GLN A 167 0.11 28.10 0.50
N ILE A 168 0.59 27.08 1.23
CA ILE A 168 0.19 25.68 1.03
C ILE A 168 -1.24 25.49 1.57
N ASN A 169 -2.07 24.75 0.84
CA ASN A 169 -3.44 24.46 1.24
C ASN A 169 -3.56 23.15 2.02
N ASP A 170 -2.82 22.12 1.63
CA ASP A 170 -2.88 20.81 2.27
C ASP A 170 -2.33 20.85 3.71
N PRO A 171 -3.15 20.55 4.73
CA PRO A 171 -2.73 20.63 6.13
C PRO A 171 -1.60 19.64 6.47
N ARG A 172 -1.50 18.51 5.76
CA ARG A 172 -0.45 17.51 5.96
C ARG A 172 0.91 18.08 5.58
N LEU A 173 0.96 18.80 4.45
CA LEU A 173 2.17 19.45 3.97
C LEU A 173 2.61 20.60 4.88
N ILE A 174 1.66 21.38 5.41
CA ILE A 174 1.94 22.43 6.39
C ILE A 174 2.55 21.82 7.67
N ASP A 175 1.98 20.73 8.16
CA ASP A 175 2.50 20.01 9.33
C ASP A 175 3.93 19.49 9.08
N PHE A 176 4.17 18.80 7.96
CA PHE A 176 5.54 18.36 7.61
C PHE A 176 6.51 19.53 7.45
N ALA A 177 6.10 20.63 6.82
CA ALA A 177 6.94 21.82 6.68
C ALA A 177 7.36 22.39 8.05
N LYS A 178 6.44 22.46 9.02
CA LYS A 178 6.74 22.89 10.39
C LYS A 178 7.74 21.96 11.07
N ARG A 179 7.55 20.64 10.96
CA ARG A 179 8.47 19.64 11.54
C ARG A 179 9.88 19.77 10.94
N ILE A 180 9.98 19.95 9.62
CA ILE A 180 11.28 20.15 8.95
C ILE A 180 11.93 21.47 9.43
N LEU A 181 11.17 22.57 9.46
CA LEU A 181 11.70 23.87 9.93
C LEU A 181 12.21 23.81 11.35
N ALA A 182 11.45 23.21 12.27
CA ALA A 182 11.85 23.06 13.67
C ALA A 182 13.11 22.19 13.81
N SER A 183 13.17 21.08 13.08
CA SER A 183 14.31 20.13 13.13
C SER A 183 15.60 20.73 12.54
N GLU A 184 15.50 21.49 11.45
CA GLU A 184 16.68 22.06 10.77
C GLU A 184 17.12 23.41 11.35
N HIS A 185 16.20 24.15 11.98
CA HIS A 185 16.45 25.51 12.45
C HIS A 185 15.92 25.72 13.89
N PRO A 186 16.74 25.42 14.92
CA PRO A 186 16.38 25.60 16.33
C PRO A 186 16.09 27.06 16.75
N ASN A 187 16.39 28.03 15.87
CA ASN A 187 16.11 29.46 16.07
C ASN A 187 14.93 29.95 15.20
N CYS A 188 14.12 29.05 14.65
CA CYS A 188 12.89 29.39 13.93
C CYS A 188 11.87 30.08 14.86
N GLU A 189 10.69 30.41 14.33
CA GLU A 189 9.62 31.01 15.11
C GLU A 189 9.32 30.16 16.36
N PRO A 190 9.29 30.75 17.58
CA PRO A 190 9.13 30.00 18.83
C PRO A 190 7.91 29.08 18.85
N LYS A 191 6.82 29.49 18.18
CA LYS A 191 5.60 28.69 18.08
C LYS A 191 5.80 27.40 17.25
N ILE A 192 6.60 27.45 16.19
CA ILE A 192 6.90 26.27 15.37
C ILE A 192 7.73 25.28 16.17
N ILE A 193 8.72 25.77 16.91
CA ILE A 193 9.58 24.95 17.78
C ILE A 193 8.75 24.31 18.90
N MET A 194 7.94 25.10 19.60
CA MET A 194 7.11 24.62 20.71
C MET A 194 6.14 23.53 20.24
N ASN A 195 5.42 23.74 19.13
CA ASN A 195 4.52 22.73 18.58
C ASN A 195 5.26 21.44 18.20
N PHE A 196 6.49 21.55 17.69
CA PHE A 196 7.29 20.37 17.35
C PHE A 196 7.76 19.61 18.59
N GLN A 197 8.20 20.32 19.62
CA GLN A 197 8.58 19.73 20.91
C GLN A 197 7.39 19.03 21.59
N GLU A 198 6.21 19.65 21.57
CA GLU A 198 4.97 19.02 22.05
C GLU A 198 4.65 17.74 21.28
N PHE A 199 4.77 17.78 19.94
CA PHE A 199 4.61 16.60 19.10
C PHE A 199 5.63 15.49 19.44
N GLU A 200 6.91 15.82 19.63
CA GLU A 200 7.94 14.84 20.00
C GLU A 200 7.68 14.22 21.37
N ALA A 201 7.30 15.05 22.35
CA ALA A 201 6.94 14.61 23.68
C ALA A 201 5.72 13.68 23.66
N GLU A 202 4.65 14.03 22.93
CA GLU A 202 3.49 13.17 22.75
C GLU A 202 3.89 11.84 22.09
N ARG A 203 4.70 11.89 21.03
CA ARG A 203 5.13 10.68 20.30
C ARG A 203 5.96 9.72 21.14
N LEU A 204 6.84 10.24 21.99
CA LEU A 204 7.86 9.44 22.66
C LEU A 204 7.57 9.17 24.13
N LEU A 205 6.84 10.06 24.81
CA LEU A 205 6.60 10.00 26.25
C LEU A 205 5.17 9.69 26.66
N THR A 206 4.21 9.59 25.71
CA THR A 206 2.86 9.15 26.06
C THR A 206 2.86 7.73 26.66
N GLU A 207 1.95 7.50 27.61
CA GLU A 207 1.67 6.18 28.20
C GLU A 207 0.34 5.60 27.72
N ASP A 208 -0.34 6.29 26.78
CA ASP A 208 -1.56 5.82 26.15
C ASP A 208 -1.28 4.65 25.20
N GLU A 209 -2.31 3.84 24.92
CA GLU A 209 -2.21 2.77 23.92
C GLU A 209 -2.23 3.37 22.50
N VAL A 210 -1.07 3.38 21.86
CA VAL A 210 -0.86 4.02 20.55
C VAL A 210 -0.28 3.05 19.51
N PRO A 211 -0.55 3.24 18.20
CA PRO A 211 -0.09 2.33 17.15
C PRO A 211 1.41 2.46 16.80
N TRP A 212 2.14 3.37 17.44
CA TRP A 212 3.60 3.54 17.31
C TRP A 212 4.30 3.11 18.60
N ARG A 213 5.63 3.11 18.60
CA ARG A 213 6.43 2.74 19.77
C ARG A 213 6.82 3.97 20.57
N THR A 214 6.44 4.00 21.85
CA THR A 214 6.88 4.99 22.84
C THR A 214 8.20 4.55 23.48
N LEU A 215 8.83 5.43 24.27
CA LEU A 215 10.03 5.08 25.04
C LEU A 215 9.74 4.03 26.13
N SER A 216 8.58 4.10 26.79
CA SER A 216 8.18 3.12 27.81
C SER A 216 8.02 1.72 27.22
N ASP A 217 7.39 1.61 26.05
CA ASP A 217 7.28 0.35 25.30
C ASP A 217 8.63 -0.17 24.81
N ALA A 218 9.49 0.73 24.32
CA ALA A 218 10.83 0.37 23.87
C ALA A 218 11.66 -0.23 25.01
N ARG A 219 11.61 0.37 26.22
CA ARG A 219 12.30 -0.15 27.42
C ARG A 219 11.76 -1.51 27.85
N ARG A 220 10.44 -1.66 27.92
CA ARG A 220 9.79 -2.96 28.23
C ARG A 220 10.20 -4.05 27.25
N SER A 221 10.31 -3.72 25.96
CA SER A 221 10.78 -4.64 24.93
C SER A 221 12.24 -5.06 25.14
N LEU A 222 13.11 -4.16 25.62
CA LEU A 222 14.52 -4.48 25.92
C LEU A 222 14.63 -5.41 27.14
N GLU A 223 13.89 -5.11 28.21
CA GLU A 223 13.86 -5.95 29.42
C GLU A 223 13.41 -7.39 29.09
N GLY A 224 12.39 -7.53 28.24
CA GLY A 224 11.91 -8.83 27.77
C GLY A 224 12.93 -9.60 26.89
N LEU A 225 13.88 -8.92 26.27
CA LEU A 225 14.98 -9.58 25.55
C LEU A 225 16.07 -10.07 26.53
N GLU A 226 16.32 -9.35 27.61
CA GLU A 226 17.31 -9.69 28.63
C GLU A 226 16.85 -10.80 29.57
N SER A 227 15.54 -10.90 29.83
CA SER A 227 14.93 -11.84 30.79
C SER A 227 14.94 -13.32 30.37
N LYS A 228 15.73 -13.72 29.37
CA LYS A 228 15.92 -15.11 28.86
C LYS A 228 14.66 -15.82 28.33
N GLU A 229 13.51 -15.15 28.22
CA GLU A 229 12.30 -15.75 27.63
C GLU A 229 12.45 -16.09 26.14
N LYS A 230 13.45 -15.51 25.46
CA LYS A 230 13.77 -15.82 24.07
C LYS A 230 15.25 -16.21 23.94
N LYS A 231 15.53 -17.37 23.34
CA LYS A 231 16.88 -17.83 22.94
C LYS A 231 17.43 -16.99 21.77
N VAL A 232 17.50 -15.67 21.92
CA VAL A 232 18.09 -14.78 20.93
C VAL A 232 19.54 -14.56 21.31
N LYS A 233 20.47 -14.83 20.37
CA LYS A 233 21.87 -14.42 20.53
C LYS A 233 21.93 -12.91 20.37
N LEU A 234 21.83 -12.19 21.49
CA LEU A 234 21.91 -10.74 21.52
C LEU A 234 23.37 -10.30 21.38
N ASN A 235 23.60 -9.24 20.61
CA ASN A 235 24.88 -8.56 20.61
C ASN A 235 24.89 -7.56 21.79
N PRO A 236 25.75 -7.73 22.80
CA PRO A 236 25.77 -6.90 24.00
C PRO A 236 26.09 -5.43 23.69
N ASP A 237 26.93 -5.16 22.70
CA ASP A 237 27.31 -3.80 22.32
C ASP A 237 26.13 -3.04 21.72
N ILE A 238 25.35 -3.71 20.86
CA ILE A 238 24.12 -3.14 20.28
C ILE A 238 23.09 -2.86 21.37
N LEU A 239 22.94 -3.78 22.32
CA LEU A 239 22.01 -3.63 23.43
C LEU A 239 22.38 -2.45 24.33
N SER A 240 23.65 -2.33 24.70
CA SER A 240 24.14 -1.21 25.49
C SER A 240 23.99 0.12 24.75
N ALA A 241 24.36 0.17 23.47
CA ALA A 241 24.19 1.37 22.65
C ALA A 241 22.72 1.79 22.52
N THR A 242 21.81 0.83 22.36
CA THR A 242 20.36 1.10 22.28
C THR A 242 19.83 1.69 23.59
N LYS A 243 20.25 1.15 24.76
CA LYS A 243 19.88 1.70 26.06
C LYS A 243 20.37 3.13 26.25
N ASN A 244 21.63 3.38 25.89
CA ASN A 244 22.22 4.72 25.98
C ASN A 244 21.48 5.71 25.08
N TYR A 245 21.10 5.29 23.87
CA TYR A 245 20.30 6.10 22.96
C TYR A 245 18.93 6.47 23.55
N TYR A 246 18.22 5.52 24.18
CA TYR A 246 16.94 5.83 24.82
C TYR A 246 17.06 6.83 25.96
N ASN A 247 18.12 6.74 26.76
CA ASN A 247 18.38 7.73 27.82
C ASN A 247 18.68 9.11 27.23
N LEU A 248 19.52 9.19 26.20
CA LEU A 248 19.84 10.44 25.51
C LEU A 248 18.58 11.11 24.95
N VAL A 249 17.73 10.34 24.28
CA VAL A 249 16.48 10.84 23.69
C VAL A 249 15.53 11.35 24.78
N GLU A 250 15.37 10.60 25.88
CA GLU A 250 14.51 11.02 26.98
C GLU A 250 15.02 12.29 27.67
N GLU A 251 16.33 12.40 27.88
CA GLU A 251 16.96 13.62 28.42
C GLU A 251 16.76 14.82 27.50
N GLU A 252 16.85 14.64 26.18
CA GLU A 252 16.67 15.73 25.22
C GLU A 252 15.23 16.26 25.20
N ILE A 253 14.24 15.36 25.22
CA ILE A 253 12.82 15.73 25.12
C ILE A 253 12.30 16.38 26.40
N ARG A 254 12.91 16.08 27.56
CA ARG A 254 12.51 16.64 28.85
C ARG A 254 13.15 17.99 29.19
N LYS A 255 14.00 18.54 28.32
CA LYS A 255 14.60 19.88 28.48
C LYS A 255 13.59 20.98 28.20
#